data_AF-A0A822R9Q7-F1
#
_entry.id   AF-A0A822R9Q7-F1
#
_cell.length_a   1.000
_cell.length_b   1.000
_cell.length_c   1.000
_cell.angle_alpha   90.00
_cell.angle_beta   90.00
_cell.angle_gamma   90.00
#
_symmetry.space_group_name_H-M   'P 1'
#
loop_
_entity.id
_entity.type
_entity.pdbx_description
1 polymer ?
#
loop_
_entity_poly.entity_id
_entity_poly.type
_entity_poly.pdbx_seq_one_letter_code
_entity_poly.pdbx_strand_id
1 'polypeptide(L)'
;MSITGLLIKWYADNNGVSQGVSLFIATAAIVLVGVLKIINSDLMKPTFDDLLNAPSSSPMTSTHMNYMMNPVIMVLDKIFEKFFPGLDKYDFDAAKLNKKIGFWDSKFFIGFILGIVIGIMGTPHPIAGVEDADKWRLVIRGWLSLGLTAGVSLELFSLIGSWFIAAVEPLSQGITNVATKRLQGRKFNIGLDWPFIAGRAEIWACANVLAPIMLIEAVLLSKVGNGILPLAGIIAMGVTPALLVVTRGKLLRMIIFGTLLLPLFLLSGTLIAPFATELAKGVGAFPAGVSQTQLITHSTLEGPIEKLLGWTIGNTTTGDIKAILGAVVFLVFYIGIFAWYRKQMIKRNEEYAAKAK
;
A
#
# COMPACT_ATOMS: atom_id res chain seq x y z
N MET A 1 -1.46 6.29 11.60
CA MET A 1 -0.77 7.47 12.19
C MET A 1 -0.43 7.26 13.65
N SER A 2 -1.35 6.72 14.48
CA SER A 2 -1.12 6.40 15.90
C SER A 2 0.10 5.51 16.13
N ILE A 3 0.27 4.44 15.32
CA ILE A 3 1.42 3.52 15.42
C ILE A 3 2.76 4.28 15.30
N THR A 4 2.90 5.19 14.33
CA THR A 4 4.14 5.98 14.14
C THR A 4 4.43 6.87 15.35
N GLY A 5 3.42 7.54 15.91
CA GLY A 5 3.61 8.37 17.10
C GLY A 5 3.97 7.55 18.34
N LEU A 6 3.30 6.42 18.54
CA LEU A 6 3.60 5.49 19.63
C LEU A 6 5.00 4.90 19.48
N LEU A 7 5.45 4.62 18.26
CA LEU A 7 6.80 4.16 17.98
C LEU A 7 7.85 5.22 18.38
N ILE A 8 7.64 6.49 17.99
CA ILE A 8 8.53 7.60 18.40
C ILE A 8 8.60 7.69 19.92
N LYS A 9 7.44 7.67 20.58
CA LYS A 9 7.35 7.73 22.04
C LYS A 9 8.08 6.55 22.69
N TRP A 10 7.86 5.33 22.19
CA TRP A 10 8.50 4.12 22.71
C TRP A 10 10.02 4.18 22.66
N TYR A 11 10.60 4.63 21.53
CA TYR A 11 12.05 4.86 21.44
C TYR A 11 12.53 5.96 22.38
N ALA A 12 11.80 7.08 22.44
CA ALA A 12 12.15 8.20 23.30
C ALA A 12 12.16 7.82 24.79
N ASP A 13 11.15 7.07 25.23
CA ASP A 13 11.03 6.58 26.61
C ASP A 13 12.16 5.59 26.94
N ASN A 14 12.49 4.66 26.02
CA ASN A 14 13.60 3.72 26.20
C ASN A 14 14.98 4.39 26.25
N ASN A 15 15.11 5.57 25.65
CA ASN A 15 16.32 6.38 25.66
C ASN A 15 16.38 7.37 26.85
N GLY A 16 15.44 7.29 27.80
CA GLY A 16 15.45 8.10 29.02
C GLY A 16 15.01 9.56 28.84
N VAL A 17 14.36 9.90 27.72
CA VAL A 17 13.78 11.23 27.52
C VAL A 17 12.52 11.40 28.37
N SER A 18 12.33 12.59 28.92
CA SER A 18 11.16 12.88 29.76
C SER A 18 9.86 12.70 28.98
N GLN A 19 8.83 12.16 29.65
CA GLN A 19 7.54 11.84 29.02
C GLN A 19 6.88 13.05 28.32
N GLY A 20 7.06 14.26 28.87
CA GLY A 20 6.52 15.47 28.26
C GLY A 20 7.19 15.81 26.94
N VAL A 21 8.52 15.65 26.85
CA VAL A 21 9.28 15.89 25.62
C VAL A 21 9.01 14.80 24.59
N SER A 22 8.96 13.52 25.01
CA SER A 22 8.65 12.41 24.10
C SER A 22 7.26 12.56 23.48
N LEU A 23 6.25 12.93 24.28
CA LEU A 23 4.90 13.20 23.80
C LEU A 23 4.85 14.40 22.83
N PHE A 24 5.57 15.48 23.14
CA PHE A 24 5.62 16.66 22.27
C PHE A 24 6.21 16.34 20.90
N ILE A 25 7.37 15.66 20.85
CA ILE A 25 8.04 15.27 19.60
C ILE A 25 7.15 14.33 18.79
N ALA A 26 6.57 13.30 19.43
CA ALA A 26 5.65 12.38 18.77
C ALA A 26 4.44 13.12 18.18
N THR A 27 3.87 14.06 18.93
CA THR A 27 2.73 14.86 18.48
C THR A 27 3.09 15.75 17.30
N ALA A 28 4.22 16.45 17.36
CA ALA A 28 4.69 17.30 16.26
C ALA A 28 4.91 16.49 14.96
N ALA A 29 5.51 15.31 15.07
CA ALA A 29 5.70 14.41 13.93
C ALA A 29 4.36 13.90 13.35
N ILE A 30 3.40 13.51 14.21
CA ILE A 30 2.07 13.10 13.77
C ILE A 30 1.32 14.25 13.09
N VAL A 31 1.40 15.47 13.64
CA VAL A 31 0.75 16.65 13.06
C VAL A 31 1.35 16.92 11.67
N LEU A 32 2.67 16.88 11.53
CA LEU A 32 3.33 17.02 10.23
C LEU A 32 2.81 15.99 9.22
N VAL A 33 2.89 14.70 9.55
CA VAL A 33 2.42 13.63 8.66
C VAL A 33 0.92 13.76 8.36
N GLY A 34 0.12 14.13 9.35
CA GLY A 34 -1.32 14.36 9.22
C GLY A 34 -1.65 15.49 8.24
N VAL A 35 -0.94 16.61 8.32
CA VAL A 35 -1.10 17.73 7.37
C VAL A 35 -0.74 17.30 5.95
N LEU A 36 0.40 16.61 5.77
CA LEU A 36 0.81 16.11 4.45
C LEU A 36 -0.21 15.10 3.89
N LYS A 37 -0.77 14.23 4.74
CA LYS A 37 -1.80 13.25 4.36
C LYS A 37 -3.09 13.93 3.86
N ILE A 38 -3.54 14.98 4.54
CA ILE A 38 -4.71 15.76 4.12
C ILE A 38 -4.43 16.45 2.78
N ILE A 39 -3.27 17.10 2.63
CA ILE A 39 -2.87 17.72 1.36
C ILE A 39 -2.85 16.67 0.23
N ASN A 40 -2.27 15.50 0.47
CA ASN A 40 -2.19 14.43 -0.52
C ASN A 40 -3.58 13.90 -0.91
N SER A 41 -4.47 13.76 0.06
CA SER A 41 -5.87 13.37 -0.16
C SER A 41 -6.56 14.31 -1.16
N ASP A 42 -6.36 15.62 -1.05
CA ASP A 42 -6.93 16.57 -2.00
C ASP A 42 -6.23 16.51 -3.37
N LEU A 43 -4.91 16.32 -3.39
CA LEU A 43 -4.15 16.19 -4.64
C LEU A 43 -4.56 14.98 -5.47
N MET A 44 -4.90 13.86 -4.82
CA MET A 44 -5.29 12.62 -5.52
C MET A 44 -6.73 12.63 -6.02
N LYS A 45 -7.59 13.52 -5.52
CA LYS A 45 -9.02 13.53 -5.81
C LYS A 45 -9.36 13.42 -7.31
N PRO A 46 -8.77 14.21 -8.22
CA PRO A 46 -9.07 14.08 -9.65
C PRO A 46 -8.62 12.75 -10.25
N THR A 47 -7.55 12.16 -9.70
CA THR A 47 -7.08 10.84 -10.13
C THR A 47 -8.05 9.74 -9.67
N PHE A 48 -8.61 9.84 -8.46
CA PHE A 48 -9.65 8.91 -8.02
C PHE A 48 -10.90 8.96 -8.89
N ASP A 49 -11.33 10.17 -9.28
CA ASP A 49 -12.49 10.35 -10.15
C ASP A 49 -12.27 9.70 -11.52
N ASP A 50 -11.11 9.93 -12.12
CA ASP A 50 -10.69 9.32 -13.39
C ASP A 50 -10.61 7.79 -13.28
N LEU A 51 -10.00 7.26 -12.21
CA LEU A 51 -9.88 5.82 -12.01
C LEU A 51 -11.22 5.12 -11.78
N LEU A 52 -12.18 5.79 -11.15
CA LEU A 52 -13.49 5.20 -10.83
C LEU A 52 -14.57 5.55 -11.85
N ASN A 53 -14.27 6.39 -12.85
CA ASN A 53 -15.27 7.05 -13.70
C ASN A 53 -16.34 7.78 -12.86
N ALA A 54 -15.93 8.34 -11.72
CA ALA A 54 -16.84 9.06 -10.85
C ALA A 54 -17.03 10.49 -11.35
N PRO A 55 -18.22 11.10 -11.16
CA PRO A 55 -18.43 12.49 -11.51
C PRO A 55 -17.55 13.39 -10.64
N SER A 56 -17.09 14.52 -11.18
CA SER A 56 -16.27 15.51 -10.45
C SER A 56 -17.00 16.12 -9.23
N SER A 57 -18.33 15.96 -9.17
CA SER A 57 -19.16 16.32 -8.01
C SER A 57 -19.00 15.36 -6.84
N SER A 58 -18.53 14.12 -7.05
CA SER A 58 -18.32 13.14 -5.99
C SER A 58 -17.40 13.70 -4.91
N PRO A 59 -17.72 13.55 -3.61
CA PRO A 59 -16.87 14.03 -2.53
C PRO A 59 -15.77 13.02 -2.14
N MET A 60 -15.74 11.83 -2.76
CA MET A 60 -14.92 10.72 -2.29
C MET A 60 -13.43 10.93 -2.58
N THR A 61 -12.59 10.80 -1.56
CA THR A 61 -11.13 10.70 -1.67
C THR A 61 -10.62 9.69 -0.63
N SER A 62 -9.32 9.63 -0.40
CA SER A 62 -8.75 8.85 0.69
C SER A 62 -7.63 9.56 1.41
N THR A 63 -7.69 9.47 2.73
CA THR A 63 -6.58 9.86 3.62
C THR A 63 -5.83 8.63 4.12
N HIS A 64 -5.95 7.46 3.48
CA HIS A 64 -5.30 6.26 3.98
C HIS A 64 -3.75 6.38 3.95
N MET A 65 -3.07 5.69 4.88
CA MET A 65 -1.63 5.90 5.09
C MET A 65 -0.76 5.37 3.94
N ASN A 66 -1.25 4.39 3.19
CA ASN A 66 -0.55 3.85 2.02
C ASN A 66 -0.16 4.93 1.00
N TYR A 67 -1.00 5.94 0.79
CA TYR A 67 -0.76 6.98 -0.20
C TYR A 67 0.38 7.93 0.17
N MET A 68 0.89 7.88 1.40
CA MET A 68 2.09 8.63 1.77
C MET A 68 3.35 8.13 1.05
N MET A 69 3.28 6.99 0.38
CA MET A 69 4.34 6.50 -0.50
C MET A 69 4.29 7.07 -1.92
N ASN A 70 3.20 7.77 -2.29
CA ASN A 70 3.04 8.37 -3.61
C ASN A 70 4.20 9.28 -4.04
N PRO A 71 4.82 10.11 -3.16
CA PRO A 71 5.98 10.91 -3.57
C PRO A 71 7.14 10.06 -4.09
N VAL A 72 7.44 8.94 -3.43
CA VAL A 72 8.51 8.02 -3.86
C VAL A 72 8.11 7.30 -5.15
N ILE A 73 6.88 6.80 -5.22
CA ILE A 73 6.37 6.15 -6.44
C ILE A 73 6.39 7.13 -7.63
N MET A 74 6.09 8.41 -7.41
CA MET A 74 6.14 9.44 -8.46
C MET A 74 7.56 9.71 -8.93
N VAL A 75 8.57 9.64 -8.05
CA VAL A 75 9.98 9.70 -8.48
C VAL A 75 10.29 8.52 -9.39
N LEU A 76 9.92 7.29 -9.01
CA LEU A 76 10.11 6.10 -9.83
C LEU A 76 9.38 6.23 -11.18
N ASP A 77 8.14 6.73 -11.16
CA ASP A 77 7.32 6.97 -12.35
C ASP A 77 7.97 7.97 -13.30
N LYS A 78 8.55 9.07 -12.79
CA LYS A 78 9.25 10.07 -13.60
C LYS A 78 10.59 9.57 -14.15
N ILE A 79 11.31 8.77 -13.38
CA ILE A 79 12.52 8.08 -13.87
C ILE A 79 12.12 7.12 -14.99
N PHE A 80 11.06 6.34 -14.80
CA PHE A 80 10.59 5.39 -15.79
C PHE A 80 10.14 6.08 -17.08
N GLU A 81 9.38 7.16 -17.01
CA GLU A 81 8.99 7.97 -18.17
C GLU A 81 10.21 8.48 -18.96
N LYS A 82 11.28 8.87 -18.26
CA LYS A 82 12.48 9.43 -18.88
C LYS A 82 13.36 8.38 -19.54
N PHE A 83 13.58 7.25 -18.88
CA PHE A 83 14.54 6.23 -19.32
C PHE A 83 13.90 5.07 -20.10
N PHE A 84 12.60 4.83 -19.88
CA PHE A 84 11.88 3.71 -20.50
C PHE A 84 10.53 4.14 -21.14
N PRO A 85 10.46 5.25 -21.91
CA PRO A 85 9.21 5.75 -22.47
C PRO A 85 8.50 4.74 -23.38
N GLY A 86 9.28 3.84 -24.01
CA GLY A 86 8.76 2.82 -24.91
C GLY A 86 8.20 1.58 -24.21
N LEU A 87 8.33 1.42 -22.89
CA LEU A 87 7.80 0.24 -22.19
C LEU A 87 6.29 0.29 -21.96
N ASP A 88 5.70 1.49 -21.96
CA ASP A 88 4.24 1.66 -21.82
C ASP A 88 3.45 0.97 -22.94
N LYS A 89 4.06 0.74 -24.11
CA LYS A 89 3.41 0.02 -25.22
C LYS A 89 3.22 -1.48 -24.95
N TYR A 90 3.98 -2.03 -23.99
CA TYR A 90 3.85 -3.41 -23.52
C TYR A 90 2.99 -3.50 -22.25
N ASP A 91 2.44 -2.38 -21.81
CA ASP A 91 1.59 -2.36 -20.64
C ASP A 91 0.24 -3.00 -20.96
N PHE A 92 -0.18 -3.87 -20.05
CA PHE A 92 -1.39 -4.64 -20.21
C PHE A 92 -2.55 -3.82 -19.69
N ASP A 93 -3.35 -3.27 -20.59
CA ASP A 93 -4.62 -2.63 -20.24
C ASP A 93 -5.66 -3.72 -19.97
N ALA A 94 -5.75 -4.13 -18.71
CA ALA A 94 -6.71 -5.11 -18.20
C ALA A 94 -8.18 -4.69 -18.42
N ALA A 95 -8.46 -3.46 -18.87
CA ALA A 95 -9.80 -3.00 -19.23
C ALA A 95 -10.04 -2.94 -20.76
N LYS A 96 -9.00 -2.74 -21.59
CA LYS A 96 -9.12 -2.81 -23.06
C LYS A 96 -9.12 -4.22 -23.61
N LEU A 97 -8.42 -5.14 -22.97
CA LEU A 97 -8.48 -6.56 -23.33
C LEU A 97 -9.96 -7.07 -23.14
N ASN A 98 -10.72 -6.42 -22.25
CA ASN A 98 -12.07 -6.76 -21.76
C ASN A 98 -13.11 -6.46 -22.82
N LYS A 99 -12.83 -5.43 -23.62
CA LYS A 99 -13.66 -5.01 -24.75
C LYS A 99 -13.35 -5.72 -26.07
N LYS A 100 -12.17 -6.36 -26.23
CA LYS A 100 -11.75 -6.91 -27.53
C LYS A 100 -11.79 -8.43 -27.63
N ILE A 101 -11.82 -9.18 -26.53
CA ILE A 101 -11.63 -10.65 -26.55
C ILE A 101 -12.66 -11.45 -25.71
N GLY A 102 -13.69 -10.79 -25.16
CA GLY A 102 -14.78 -11.46 -24.44
C GLY A 102 -14.32 -12.14 -23.15
N PHE A 103 -14.65 -13.44 -22.98
CA PHE A 103 -14.35 -14.21 -21.76
C PHE A 103 -12.87 -14.18 -21.34
N TRP A 104 -11.96 -14.16 -22.32
CA TRP A 104 -10.51 -14.22 -22.15
C TRP A 104 -9.87 -12.97 -21.52
N ASP A 105 -10.64 -11.92 -21.25
CA ASP A 105 -10.20 -10.80 -20.41
C ASP A 105 -11.15 -10.44 -19.27
N SER A 106 -12.09 -11.33 -18.95
CA SER A 106 -12.89 -11.14 -17.73
C SER A 106 -11.97 -11.02 -16.50
N LYS A 107 -12.39 -10.24 -15.49
CA LYS A 107 -11.67 -10.14 -14.20
C LYS A 107 -11.44 -11.53 -13.61
N PHE A 108 -12.45 -12.39 -13.76
CA PHE A 108 -12.35 -13.82 -13.54
C PHE A 108 -11.16 -14.49 -14.25
N PHE A 109 -11.03 -14.35 -15.58
CA PHE A 109 -9.97 -15.04 -16.34
C PHE A 109 -8.57 -14.55 -15.96
N ILE A 110 -8.39 -13.25 -15.73
CA ILE A 110 -7.12 -12.68 -15.23
C ILE A 110 -6.76 -13.32 -13.87
N GLY A 111 -7.73 -13.38 -12.94
CA GLY A 111 -7.54 -14.04 -11.64
C GLY A 111 -7.25 -15.53 -11.79
N PHE A 112 -7.90 -16.19 -12.76
CA PHE A 112 -7.70 -17.60 -13.06
C PHE A 112 -6.29 -17.92 -13.52
N ILE A 113 -5.76 -17.18 -14.51
CA ILE A 113 -4.41 -17.39 -15.01
C ILE A 113 -3.37 -17.05 -13.94
N LEU A 114 -3.57 -15.96 -13.19
CA LEU A 114 -2.69 -15.61 -12.08
C LEU A 114 -2.66 -16.72 -11.01
N GLY A 115 -3.82 -17.26 -10.63
CA GLY A 115 -3.90 -18.36 -9.67
C GLY A 115 -3.22 -19.64 -10.17
N ILE A 116 -3.29 -19.95 -11.47
CA ILE A 116 -2.54 -21.06 -12.07
C ILE A 116 -1.03 -20.80 -12.02
N VAL A 117 -0.58 -19.62 -12.43
CA VAL A 117 0.85 -19.25 -12.40
C VAL A 117 1.39 -19.34 -10.98
N ILE A 118 0.64 -18.84 -9.99
CA ILE A 118 0.99 -18.97 -8.56
C ILE A 118 1.02 -20.44 -8.14
N GLY A 119 0.05 -21.25 -8.56
CA GLY A 119 0.03 -22.69 -8.30
C GLY A 119 1.31 -23.38 -8.79
N ILE A 120 1.69 -23.10 -10.04
CA ILE A 120 2.92 -23.60 -10.66
C ILE A 120 4.14 -23.11 -9.87
N MET A 121 4.22 -21.83 -9.51
CA MET A 121 5.35 -21.28 -8.76
C MET A 121 5.45 -21.86 -7.34
N GLY A 122 4.32 -22.15 -6.69
CA GLY A 122 4.28 -22.72 -5.35
C GLY A 122 4.59 -24.22 -5.32
N THR A 123 4.33 -24.93 -6.43
CA THR A 123 4.66 -26.34 -6.59
C THR A 123 5.29 -26.58 -7.97
N PRO A 124 6.51 -26.06 -8.23
CA PRO A 124 7.10 -26.06 -9.57
C PRO A 124 7.58 -27.45 -10.00
N HIS A 125 7.73 -28.35 -9.03
CA HIS A 125 8.17 -29.73 -9.22
C HIS A 125 7.39 -30.63 -8.26
N PRO A 126 7.28 -31.94 -8.56
CA PRO A 126 6.86 -32.92 -7.60
C PRO A 126 7.87 -32.89 -6.45
N ILE A 127 7.39 -32.73 -5.22
CA ILE A 127 8.19 -32.92 -4.00
C ILE A 127 8.85 -34.31 -4.11
N ALA A 128 10.07 -34.49 -3.58
CA ALA A 128 10.74 -35.80 -3.64
C ALA A 128 9.80 -36.91 -3.11
N GLY A 129 9.54 -37.95 -3.93
CA GLY A 129 8.57 -39.03 -3.64
C GLY A 129 7.24 -38.99 -4.41
N VAL A 130 7.13 -38.16 -5.45
CA VAL A 130 5.88 -37.87 -6.18
C VAL A 130 6.03 -38.12 -7.70
N GLU A 131 6.62 -39.27 -8.07
CA GLU A 131 6.88 -39.65 -9.48
C GLU A 131 5.66 -40.28 -10.18
N ASP A 132 4.64 -40.68 -9.41
CA ASP A 132 3.44 -41.37 -9.92
C ASP A 132 2.46 -40.42 -10.64
N ALA A 133 1.88 -40.88 -11.75
CA ALA A 133 0.91 -40.12 -12.55
C ALA A 133 -0.33 -39.66 -11.76
N ASP A 134 -0.76 -40.43 -10.76
CA ASP A 134 -1.90 -40.09 -9.88
C ASP A 134 -1.63 -38.87 -9.01
N LYS A 135 -0.37 -38.64 -8.63
CA LYS A 135 0.01 -37.50 -7.80
C LYS A 135 0.13 -36.22 -8.63
N TRP A 136 0.57 -36.31 -9.88
CA TRP A 136 0.54 -35.19 -10.82
C TRP A 136 -0.87 -34.69 -11.12
N ARG A 137 -1.85 -35.59 -11.17
CA ARG A 137 -3.26 -35.21 -11.28
C ARG A 137 -3.73 -34.37 -10.10
N LEU A 138 -3.27 -34.66 -8.89
CA LEU A 138 -3.59 -33.87 -7.68
C LEU A 138 -2.95 -32.49 -7.72
N VAL A 139 -1.69 -32.39 -8.15
CA VAL A 139 -0.97 -31.11 -8.29
C VAL A 139 -1.65 -30.21 -9.32
N ILE A 140 -1.95 -30.73 -10.52
CA ILE A 140 -2.65 -29.98 -11.57
C ILE A 140 -4.04 -29.55 -11.11
N ARG A 141 -4.77 -30.41 -10.38
CA ARG A 141 -6.05 -30.03 -9.75
C ARG A 141 -5.86 -28.90 -8.74
N GLY A 142 -4.78 -28.92 -7.97
CA GLY A 142 -4.41 -27.83 -7.07
C GLY A 142 -4.23 -26.50 -7.82
N TRP A 143 -3.48 -26.49 -8.92
CA TRP A 143 -3.27 -25.29 -9.75
C TRP A 143 -4.57 -24.76 -10.34
N LEU A 144 -5.41 -25.64 -10.90
CA LEU A 144 -6.70 -25.27 -11.49
C LEU A 144 -7.69 -24.78 -10.42
N SER A 145 -7.71 -25.40 -9.24
CA SER A 145 -8.56 -24.99 -8.12
C SER A 145 -8.13 -23.63 -7.57
N LEU A 146 -6.83 -23.39 -7.47
CA LEU A 146 -6.29 -22.09 -7.08
C LEU A 146 -6.61 -21.01 -8.13
N GLY A 147 -6.46 -21.33 -9.42
CA GLY A 147 -6.93 -20.50 -10.52
C GLY A 147 -8.41 -20.16 -10.38
N LEU A 148 -9.28 -21.16 -10.25
CA LEU A 148 -10.72 -20.94 -10.12
C LEU A 148 -11.05 -20.06 -8.92
N THR A 149 -10.44 -20.35 -7.76
CA THR A 149 -10.64 -19.58 -6.52
C THR A 149 -10.23 -18.12 -6.73
N ALA A 150 -9.04 -17.87 -7.26
CA ALA A 150 -8.54 -16.53 -7.53
C ALA A 150 -9.45 -15.79 -8.53
N GLY A 151 -9.87 -16.45 -9.62
CA GLY A 151 -10.79 -15.89 -10.60
C GLY A 151 -12.14 -15.48 -9.97
N VAL A 152 -12.78 -16.39 -9.22
CA VAL A 152 -14.04 -16.09 -8.52
C VAL A 152 -13.86 -14.96 -7.51
N SER A 153 -12.76 -14.97 -6.74
CA SER A 153 -12.46 -13.92 -5.78
C SER A 153 -12.33 -12.56 -6.45
N LEU A 154 -11.62 -12.43 -7.58
CA LEU A 154 -11.49 -11.14 -8.28
C LEU A 154 -12.83 -10.64 -8.83
N GLU A 155 -13.66 -11.53 -9.35
CA GLU A 155 -14.98 -11.17 -9.89
C GLU A 155 -15.90 -10.67 -8.76
N LEU A 156 -16.02 -11.45 -7.68
CA LEU A 156 -16.82 -11.09 -6.51
C LEU A 156 -16.33 -9.80 -5.86
N PHE A 157 -15.01 -9.63 -5.76
CA PHE A 157 -14.43 -8.45 -5.13
C PHE A 157 -14.84 -7.17 -5.87
N SER A 158 -14.82 -7.19 -7.21
CA SER A 158 -15.27 -6.03 -7.97
C SER A 158 -16.76 -5.73 -7.81
N LEU A 159 -17.60 -6.77 -7.71
CA LEU A 159 -19.04 -6.59 -7.48
C LEU A 159 -19.31 -5.98 -6.11
N ILE A 160 -18.69 -6.55 -5.07
CA ILE A 160 -18.81 -6.08 -3.69
C ILE A 160 -18.31 -4.63 -3.55
N GLY A 161 -17.18 -4.29 -4.20
CA GLY A 161 -16.67 -2.93 -4.22
C GLY A 161 -17.65 -1.92 -4.81
N SER A 162 -18.36 -2.30 -5.88
CA SER A 162 -19.40 -1.42 -6.48
C SER A 162 -20.59 -1.19 -5.53
N TRP A 163 -21.03 -2.23 -4.81
CA TRP A 163 -22.08 -2.10 -3.81
C TRP A 163 -21.63 -1.24 -2.62
N PHE A 164 -20.37 -1.37 -2.21
CA PHE A 164 -19.80 -0.55 -1.15
C PHE A 164 -19.79 0.93 -1.51
N ILE A 165 -19.30 1.29 -2.71
CA ILE A 165 -19.32 2.68 -3.19
C ILE A 165 -20.76 3.21 -3.21
N ALA A 166 -21.69 2.47 -3.81
CA ALA A 166 -23.09 2.87 -3.90
C ALA A 166 -23.75 3.07 -2.52
N ALA A 167 -23.39 2.25 -1.52
CA ALA A 167 -23.89 2.38 -0.16
C ALA A 167 -23.27 3.56 0.61
N VAL A 168 -21.99 3.86 0.37
CA VAL A 168 -21.24 4.90 1.10
C VAL A 168 -21.44 6.30 0.50
N GLU A 169 -21.71 6.40 -0.80
CA GLU A 169 -21.91 7.69 -1.47
C GLU A 169 -23.02 8.56 -0.86
N PRO A 170 -24.26 8.09 -0.61
CA PRO A 170 -25.31 8.91 -0.01
C PRO A 170 -24.96 9.37 1.42
N LEU A 171 -24.28 8.51 2.20
CA LEU A 171 -23.79 8.87 3.54
C LEU A 171 -22.72 9.97 3.45
N SER A 172 -21.75 9.80 2.55
CA SER A 172 -20.66 10.77 2.32
C SER A 172 -21.22 12.12 1.88
N GLN A 173 -22.22 12.11 1.00
CA GLN A 173 -22.87 13.32 0.52
C GLN A 173 -23.70 14.00 1.61
N GLY A 174 -24.42 13.24 2.45
CA GLY A 174 -25.12 13.76 3.63
C GLY A 174 -24.18 14.46 4.61
N ILE A 175 -23.06 13.82 4.97
CA ILE A 175 -22.02 14.40 5.85
C ILE A 175 -21.44 15.67 5.21
N THR A 176 -21.11 15.62 3.92
CA THR A 176 -20.60 16.77 3.17
C THR A 176 -21.58 17.94 3.19
N ASN A 177 -22.88 17.69 3.00
CA ASN A 177 -23.92 18.72 3.01
C ASN A 177 -24.03 19.38 4.39
N VAL A 178 -23.99 18.60 5.48
CA VAL A 178 -24.00 19.12 6.86
C VAL A 178 -22.74 19.95 7.14
N ALA A 179 -21.57 19.45 6.76
CA ALA A 179 -20.30 20.14 6.93
C ALA A 179 -20.27 21.46 6.14
N THR A 180 -20.68 21.43 4.87
CA THR A 180 -20.74 22.60 3.98
C THR A 180 -21.68 23.68 4.53
N LYS A 181 -22.86 23.29 5.03
CA LYS A 181 -23.81 24.21 5.68
C LYS A 181 -23.22 24.87 6.93
N ARG A 182 -22.43 24.14 7.73
CA ARG A 182 -21.82 24.65 8.97
C ARG A 182 -20.52 25.43 8.74
N LEU A 183 -19.79 25.14 7.67
CA LEU A 183 -18.44 25.65 7.41
C LEU A 183 -18.38 26.60 6.20
N GLN A 184 -19.37 27.50 6.10
CA GLN A 184 -19.37 28.64 5.18
C GLN A 184 -19.31 28.27 3.68
N GLY A 185 -19.96 27.19 3.26
CA GLY A 185 -20.15 26.89 1.84
C GLY A 185 -18.92 26.31 1.11
N ARG A 186 -17.85 25.95 1.83
CA ARG A 186 -16.68 25.26 1.23
C ARG A 186 -17.05 23.82 0.86
N LYS A 187 -16.62 23.35 -0.32
CA LYS A 187 -16.77 21.95 -0.72
C LYS A 187 -15.76 21.10 0.06
N PHE A 188 -16.25 20.09 0.78
CA PHE A 188 -15.40 19.15 1.53
C PHE A 188 -15.32 17.81 0.82
N ASN A 189 -14.11 17.26 0.74
CA ASN A 189 -13.90 15.87 0.34
C ASN A 189 -13.97 14.98 1.58
N ILE A 190 -14.51 13.77 1.43
CA ILE A 190 -14.59 12.76 2.48
C ILE A 190 -13.50 11.73 2.23
N GLY A 191 -12.53 11.67 3.14
CA GLY A 191 -11.45 10.69 3.10
C GLY A 191 -11.92 9.32 3.57
N LEU A 192 -12.12 8.41 2.63
CA LEU A 192 -12.48 7.01 2.87
C LEU A 192 -11.23 6.13 3.02
N ASP A 193 -11.42 4.90 3.48
CA ASP A 193 -10.40 3.87 3.42
C ASP A 193 -10.18 3.42 1.96
N TRP A 194 -8.97 2.95 1.63
CA TRP A 194 -8.56 2.56 0.28
C TRP A 194 -9.44 1.50 -0.42
N PRO A 195 -10.20 0.61 0.26
CA PRO A 195 -11.05 -0.37 -0.44
C PRO A 195 -12.06 0.22 -1.42
N PHE A 196 -12.40 1.51 -1.33
CA PHE A 196 -13.28 2.14 -2.33
C PHE A 196 -12.71 2.11 -3.75
N ILE A 197 -11.39 1.97 -3.95
CA ILE A 197 -10.78 1.77 -5.28
C ILE A 197 -10.42 0.31 -5.58
N ALA A 198 -10.72 -0.60 -4.66
CA ALA A 198 -10.33 -1.99 -4.79
C ALA A 198 -11.14 -2.77 -5.84
N GLY A 199 -12.17 -2.15 -6.45
CA GLY A 199 -12.83 -2.64 -7.65
C GLY A 199 -11.96 -2.60 -8.92
N ARG A 200 -10.80 -1.92 -8.88
CA ARG A 200 -9.81 -1.90 -9.96
C ARG A 200 -9.00 -3.20 -9.98
N ALA A 201 -9.16 -3.97 -11.05
CA ALA A 201 -8.55 -5.30 -11.20
C ALA A 201 -7.01 -5.26 -11.13
N GLU A 202 -6.40 -4.13 -11.55
CA GLU A 202 -4.96 -3.95 -11.59
C GLU A 202 -4.32 -4.00 -10.19
N ILE A 203 -5.04 -3.61 -9.13
CA ILE A 203 -4.58 -3.72 -7.74
C ILE A 203 -4.27 -5.18 -7.39
N TRP A 204 -5.20 -6.06 -7.73
CA TRP A 204 -5.12 -7.47 -7.40
C TRP A 204 -4.19 -8.24 -8.32
N ALA A 205 -4.22 -7.91 -9.62
CA ALA A 205 -3.28 -8.46 -10.58
C ALA A 205 -1.83 -8.16 -10.14
N CYS A 206 -1.58 -6.92 -9.72
CA CYS A 206 -0.29 -6.52 -9.18
C CYS A 206 0.04 -7.27 -7.87
N ALA A 207 -0.87 -7.28 -6.89
CA ALA A 207 -0.64 -7.96 -5.60
C ALA A 207 -0.28 -9.45 -5.77
N ASN A 208 -0.97 -10.14 -6.68
CA ASN A 208 -0.74 -11.55 -6.99
C ASN A 208 0.66 -11.82 -7.58
N VAL A 209 1.16 -10.93 -8.45
CA VAL A 209 2.52 -11.03 -9.01
C VAL A 209 3.56 -10.66 -7.96
N LEU A 210 3.28 -9.64 -7.15
CA LEU A 210 4.18 -9.17 -6.11
C LEU A 210 4.32 -10.17 -4.95
N ALA A 211 3.31 -10.99 -4.66
CA ALA A 211 3.34 -11.97 -3.58
C ALA A 211 4.53 -12.95 -3.66
N PRO A 212 4.73 -13.72 -4.75
CA PRO A 212 5.89 -14.61 -4.85
C PRO A 212 7.22 -13.83 -4.85
N ILE A 213 7.25 -12.64 -5.45
CA ILE A 213 8.43 -11.77 -5.42
C ILE A 213 8.78 -11.40 -3.98
N MET A 214 7.80 -11.00 -3.17
CA MET A 214 7.98 -10.65 -1.76
C MET A 214 8.53 -11.82 -0.94
N LEU A 215 8.14 -13.07 -1.22
CA LEU A 215 8.71 -14.24 -0.55
C LEU A 215 10.18 -14.42 -0.87
N ILE A 216 10.54 -14.30 -2.15
CA ILE A 216 11.94 -14.37 -2.59
C ILE A 216 12.75 -13.27 -1.92
N GLU A 217 12.25 -12.03 -1.94
CA GLU A 217 12.90 -10.89 -1.30
C GLU A 217 13.01 -11.07 0.21
N ALA A 218 11.99 -11.60 0.89
CA ALA A 218 12.04 -11.87 2.33
C ALA A 218 13.19 -12.83 2.69
N VAL A 219 13.38 -13.89 1.90
CA VAL A 219 14.49 -14.83 2.07
C VAL A 219 15.82 -14.17 1.74
N LEU A 220 15.93 -13.44 0.63
CA LEU A 220 17.18 -12.77 0.25
C LEU A 220 17.60 -11.70 1.26
N LEU A 221 16.64 -10.92 1.76
CA LEU A 221 16.86 -9.84 2.70
C LEU A 221 17.12 -10.33 4.13
N SER A 222 16.88 -11.61 4.43
CA SER A 222 17.19 -12.19 5.75
C SER A 222 18.65 -11.95 6.16
N LYS A 223 19.57 -11.94 5.18
CA LYS A 223 20.99 -11.67 5.38
C LYS A 223 21.32 -10.23 5.75
N VAL A 224 20.43 -9.29 5.45
CA VAL A 224 20.60 -7.85 5.73
C VAL A 224 19.63 -7.37 6.82
N GLY A 225 19.11 -8.30 7.62
CA GLY A 225 18.34 -7.98 8.82
C GLY A 225 16.82 -8.01 8.65
N ASN A 226 16.28 -8.59 7.57
CA ASN A 226 14.85 -8.91 7.53
C ASN A 226 14.55 -10.13 8.43
N GLY A 227 13.65 -9.95 9.39
CA GLY A 227 13.18 -11.00 10.30
C GLY A 227 11.79 -11.54 9.97
N ILE A 228 11.19 -11.09 8.87
CA ILE A 228 9.80 -11.43 8.51
C ILE A 228 9.77 -12.41 7.33
N LEU A 229 9.04 -13.50 7.51
CA LEU A 229 8.54 -14.32 6.41
C LEU A 229 7.04 -14.01 6.22
N PRO A 230 6.63 -13.35 5.13
CA PRO A 230 5.28 -12.81 4.98
C PRO A 230 4.28 -13.89 4.57
N LEU A 231 3.88 -14.78 5.48
CA LEU A 231 2.94 -15.86 5.18
C LEU A 231 1.48 -15.42 5.30
N ALA A 232 1.11 -14.75 6.39
CA ALA A 232 -0.29 -14.38 6.67
C ALA A 232 -0.76 -13.11 5.94
N GLY A 233 0.14 -12.16 5.67
CA GLY A 233 -0.20 -10.84 5.12
C GLY A 233 0.17 -10.63 3.65
N ILE A 234 0.52 -11.69 2.93
CA ILE A 234 1.21 -11.59 1.64
C ILE A 234 0.40 -10.91 0.54
N ILE A 235 -0.92 -11.09 0.51
CA ILE A 235 -1.83 -10.50 -0.48
C ILE A 235 -2.34 -9.13 0.00
N ALA A 236 -2.30 -8.85 1.30
CA ALA A 236 -2.72 -7.58 1.91
C ALA A 236 -1.66 -6.49 1.70
N MET A 237 -1.28 -6.25 0.45
CA MET A 237 -0.23 -5.31 0.08
C MET A 237 -0.77 -3.89 0.03
N GLY A 238 -0.64 -3.17 1.14
CA GLY A 238 -1.03 -1.76 1.23
C GLY A 238 -0.36 -0.85 0.17
N VAL A 239 0.70 -1.30 -0.51
CA VAL A 239 1.37 -0.58 -1.59
C VAL A 239 0.58 -0.53 -2.91
N THR A 240 -0.22 -1.55 -3.25
CA THR A 240 -0.85 -1.64 -4.57
C THR A 240 -1.88 -0.55 -4.87
N PRO A 241 -2.68 -0.03 -3.92
CA PRO A 241 -3.54 1.13 -4.17
C PRO A 241 -2.74 2.41 -4.46
N ALA A 242 -1.62 2.62 -3.76
CA ALA A 242 -0.74 3.76 -4.00
C ALA A 242 -0.08 3.68 -5.38
N LEU A 243 0.37 2.48 -5.77
CA LEU A 243 0.88 2.20 -7.12
C LEU A 243 -0.17 2.52 -8.18
N LEU A 244 -1.41 2.04 -8.01
CA LEU A 244 -2.51 2.29 -8.94
C LEU A 244 -2.71 3.80 -9.16
N VAL A 245 -2.77 4.58 -8.08
CA VAL A 245 -3.02 6.03 -8.15
C VAL A 245 -1.90 6.76 -8.87
N VAL A 246 -0.64 6.47 -8.54
CA VAL A 246 0.48 7.19 -9.16
C VAL A 246 0.69 6.78 -10.61
N THR A 247 0.67 5.48 -10.92
CA THR A 247 0.90 4.97 -12.28
C THR A 247 -0.35 5.04 -13.16
N ARG A 248 -1.50 5.44 -12.59
CA ARG A 248 -2.81 5.54 -13.27
C ARG A 248 -3.27 4.19 -13.85
N GLY A 249 -3.03 3.10 -13.13
CA GLY A 249 -3.43 1.75 -13.55
C GLY A 249 -2.48 1.06 -14.53
N LYS A 250 -1.30 1.63 -14.77
CA LYS A 250 -0.28 1.01 -15.62
C LYS A 250 0.36 -0.21 -14.93
N LEU A 251 -0.17 -1.41 -15.19
CA LEU A 251 0.14 -2.62 -14.44
C LEU A 251 1.63 -2.99 -14.46
N LEU A 252 2.30 -2.86 -15.61
CA LEU A 252 3.74 -3.14 -15.72
C LEU A 252 4.55 -2.25 -14.76
N ARG A 253 4.22 -0.95 -14.71
CA ARG A 253 4.85 -0.01 -13.79
C ARG A 253 4.53 -0.34 -12.34
N MET A 254 3.29 -0.72 -12.05
CA MET A 254 2.89 -1.14 -10.70
C MET A 254 3.74 -2.33 -10.23
N ILE A 255 3.93 -3.35 -11.07
CA ILE A 255 4.75 -4.52 -10.73
C ILE A 255 6.21 -4.10 -10.50
N ILE A 256 6.82 -3.36 -11.43
CA ILE A 256 8.24 -2.95 -11.32
C ILE A 256 8.46 -2.12 -10.06
N PHE A 257 7.62 -1.09 -9.84
CA PHE A 257 7.78 -0.22 -8.67
C PHE A 257 7.43 -0.94 -7.37
N GLY A 258 6.45 -1.84 -7.41
CA GLY A 258 6.12 -2.71 -6.29
C GLY A 258 7.32 -3.53 -5.87
N THR A 259 7.94 -4.28 -6.78
CA THR A 259 9.17 -5.06 -6.53
C THR A 259 10.26 -4.21 -5.88
N LEU A 260 10.49 -2.99 -6.37
CA LEU A 260 11.51 -2.10 -5.78
C LEU A 260 11.16 -1.62 -4.37
N LEU A 261 9.87 -1.56 -4.01
CA LEU A 261 9.39 -1.00 -2.75
C LEU A 261 9.04 -2.05 -1.68
N LEU A 262 8.79 -3.30 -2.05
CA LEU A 262 8.52 -4.40 -1.10
C LEU A 262 9.62 -4.57 -0.04
N PRO A 263 10.94 -4.45 -0.35
CA PRO A 263 12.00 -4.53 0.67
C PRO A 263 11.82 -3.54 1.81
N LEU A 264 11.31 -2.34 1.51
CA LEU A 264 11.06 -1.30 2.50
C LEU A 264 9.99 -1.73 3.50
N PHE A 265 8.94 -2.44 3.07
CA PHE A 265 7.91 -2.97 3.95
C PHE A 265 8.46 -4.04 4.89
N LEU A 266 9.20 -5.01 4.34
CA LEU A 266 9.79 -6.12 5.09
C LEU A 266 10.76 -5.63 6.18
N LEU A 267 11.67 -4.72 5.81
CA LEU A 267 12.62 -4.13 6.75
C LEU A 267 11.93 -3.23 7.79
N SER A 268 10.96 -2.40 7.38
CA SER A 268 10.22 -1.56 8.31
C SER A 268 9.38 -2.38 9.29
N GLY A 269 8.80 -3.50 8.84
CA GLY A 269 8.07 -4.44 9.67
C GLY A 269 8.99 -5.09 10.71
N THR A 270 10.18 -5.52 10.29
CA THR A 270 11.16 -6.11 11.20
C THR A 270 11.56 -5.10 12.28
N LEU A 271 11.79 -3.86 11.87
CA LEU A 271 12.18 -2.77 12.74
C LEU A 271 11.15 -2.48 13.85
N ILE A 272 9.85 -2.52 13.53
CA ILE A 272 8.80 -2.22 14.53
C ILE A 272 8.39 -3.42 15.38
N ALA A 273 8.91 -4.62 15.08
CA ALA A 273 8.47 -5.86 15.71
C ALA A 273 8.63 -5.85 17.25
N PRO A 274 9.74 -5.34 17.83
CA PRO A 274 9.88 -5.26 19.29
C PRO A 274 8.80 -4.37 19.93
N PHE A 275 8.60 -3.16 19.38
CA PHE A 275 7.58 -2.22 19.83
C PHE A 275 6.17 -2.82 19.76
N ALA A 276 5.80 -3.41 18.62
CA ALA A 276 4.47 -4.00 18.44
C ALA A 276 4.23 -5.17 19.39
N THR A 277 5.27 -5.97 19.65
CA THR A 277 5.23 -7.09 20.59
C THR A 277 5.02 -6.62 22.03
N GLU A 278 5.78 -5.63 22.48
CA GLU A 278 5.66 -5.08 23.83
C GLU A 278 4.30 -4.45 24.04
N LEU A 279 3.81 -3.67 23.07
CA LEU A 279 2.48 -3.09 23.11
C LEU A 279 1.40 -4.17 23.22
N ALA A 280 1.48 -5.23 22.42
CA ALA A 280 0.53 -6.34 22.48
C ALA A 280 0.55 -7.05 23.84
N LYS A 281 1.74 -7.25 24.44
CA LYS A 281 1.85 -7.81 25.80
C LYS A 281 1.25 -6.87 26.84
N GLY A 282 1.51 -5.57 26.75
CA GLY A 282 1.02 -4.55 27.68
C GLY A 282 -0.51 -4.42 27.72
N VAL A 283 -1.19 -4.71 26.62
CA VAL A 283 -2.67 -4.69 26.55
C VAL A 283 -3.31 -6.08 26.66
N GLY A 284 -2.52 -7.12 26.92
CA GLY A 284 -3.02 -8.50 27.01
C GLY A 284 -3.47 -9.11 25.68
N ALA A 285 -3.04 -8.54 24.54
CA ALA A 285 -3.35 -9.02 23.19
C ALA A 285 -2.29 -9.99 22.63
N PHE A 286 -1.27 -10.35 23.40
CA PHE A 286 -0.28 -11.35 22.97
C PHE A 286 -0.93 -12.75 22.93
N PRO A 287 -0.87 -13.48 21.79
CA PRO A 287 -1.58 -14.74 21.64
C PRO A 287 -1.15 -15.80 22.66
N ALA A 288 -2.14 -16.45 23.29
CA ALA A 288 -1.89 -17.61 24.15
C ALA A 288 -1.33 -18.78 23.32
N GLY A 289 -0.37 -19.51 23.89
CA GLY A 289 0.25 -20.67 23.23
C GLY A 289 1.37 -20.36 22.23
N VAL A 290 1.68 -19.07 22.01
CA VAL A 290 2.86 -18.65 21.22
C VAL A 290 4.06 -18.47 22.15
N SER A 291 5.25 -18.90 21.71
CA SER A 291 6.49 -18.72 22.48
C SER A 291 6.70 -17.25 22.84
N GLN A 292 7.10 -16.97 24.08
CA GLN A 292 7.38 -15.62 24.57
C GLN A 292 8.52 -14.92 23.83
N THR A 293 9.35 -15.69 23.11
CA THR A 293 10.44 -15.22 22.25
C THR A 293 10.01 -14.81 20.85
N GLN A 294 8.76 -15.10 20.45
CA GLN A 294 8.23 -14.69 19.15
C GLN A 294 7.84 -13.21 19.16
N LEU A 295 8.07 -12.55 18.02
CA LEU A 295 7.72 -11.15 17.83
C LEU A 295 6.44 -11.02 16.99
N ILE A 296 5.61 -10.06 17.35
CA ILE A 296 4.43 -9.63 16.60
C ILE A 296 4.82 -8.48 15.68
N THR A 297 4.46 -8.59 14.41
CA THR A 297 4.65 -7.54 13.40
C THR A 297 3.70 -7.73 12.22
N HIS A 298 3.77 -6.84 11.23
CA HIS A 298 2.93 -6.88 10.04
C HIS A 298 3.75 -6.58 8.78
N SER A 299 3.83 -7.57 7.89
CA SER A 299 4.74 -7.61 6.73
C SER A 299 4.49 -6.54 5.67
N THR A 300 3.28 -6.01 5.60
CA THR A 300 2.82 -5.04 4.59
C THR A 300 2.24 -3.78 5.21
N LEU A 301 2.60 -3.48 6.46
CA LEU A 301 1.96 -2.40 7.22
C LEU A 301 2.21 -1.05 6.56
N GLU A 302 1.16 -0.25 6.40
CA GLU A 302 1.19 0.99 5.65
C GLU A 302 2.02 2.08 6.32
N GLY A 303 2.55 2.98 5.49
CA GLY A 303 3.49 4.01 5.90
C GLY A 303 4.84 3.44 6.38
N PRO A 304 5.55 2.64 5.56
CA PRO A 304 6.85 2.11 5.95
C PRO A 304 7.91 3.22 6.04
N ILE A 305 7.82 4.27 5.22
CA ILE A 305 8.67 5.48 5.30
C ILE A 305 8.40 6.22 6.61
N GLU A 306 7.14 6.35 7.00
CA GLU A 306 6.75 7.00 8.25
C GLU A 306 7.21 6.20 9.48
N LYS A 307 7.32 4.87 9.38
CA LYS A 307 7.97 4.05 10.43
C LYS A 307 9.46 4.34 10.51
N LEU A 308 10.15 4.44 9.38
CA LEU A 308 11.56 4.85 9.34
C LEU A 308 11.75 6.26 9.90
N LEU A 309 10.84 7.19 9.59
CA LEU A 309 10.81 8.51 10.20
C LEU A 309 10.69 8.39 11.72
N GLY A 310 9.73 7.59 12.19
CA GLY A 310 9.50 7.39 13.62
C GLY A 310 10.70 6.79 14.34
N TRP A 311 11.35 5.81 13.72
CA TRP A 311 12.60 5.21 14.20
C TRP A 311 13.76 6.22 14.23
N THR A 312 13.93 7.00 13.15
CA THR A 312 15.03 7.96 13.02
C THR A 312 14.88 9.06 14.06
N ILE A 313 13.66 9.60 14.24
CA ILE A 313 13.34 10.55 15.30
C ILE A 313 13.58 9.90 16.67
N GLY A 314 13.11 8.67 16.86
CA GLY A 314 13.33 7.90 18.09
C GLY A 314 14.81 7.75 18.45
N ASN A 315 15.70 7.55 17.47
CA ASN A 315 17.13 7.45 17.73
C ASN A 315 17.79 8.80 18.04
N THR A 316 17.22 9.94 17.63
CA THR A 316 17.78 11.26 18.02
C THR A 316 17.75 11.48 19.53
N THR A 317 16.85 10.80 20.23
CA THR A 317 16.70 10.94 21.67
C THR A 317 17.82 10.27 22.47
N THR A 318 18.74 9.57 21.80
CA THR A 318 20.00 9.09 22.39
C THR A 318 21.01 10.21 22.66
N GLY A 319 20.78 11.40 22.11
CA GLY A 319 21.71 12.54 22.20
C GLY A 319 22.90 12.46 21.24
N ASP A 320 22.99 11.43 20.39
CA ASP A 320 24.01 11.32 19.36
C ASP A 320 23.79 12.36 18.25
N ILE A 321 24.79 13.23 18.06
CA ILE A 321 24.81 14.27 17.01
C ILE A 321 24.61 13.65 15.63
N LYS A 322 25.14 12.45 15.36
CA LYS A 322 24.96 11.76 14.08
C LYS A 322 23.50 11.37 13.85
N ALA A 323 22.81 10.90 14.89
CA ALA A 323 21.39 10.56 14.82
C ALA A 323 20.55 11.82 14.56
N ILE A 324 20.85 12.92 15.25
CA ILE A 324 20.18 14.22 15.05
C ILE A 324 20.37 14.73 13.62
N LEU A 325 21.61 14.74 13.11
CA LEU A 325 21.89 15.15 11.73
C LEU A 325 21.18 14.23 10.72
N GLY A 326 21.18 12.92 10.97
CA GLY A 326 20.46 11.94 10.16
C GLY A 326 18.95 12.22 10.09
N ALA A 327 18.32 12.53 11.23
CA ALA A 327 16.90 12.87 11.30
C ALA A 327 16.57 14.18 10.57
N VAL A 328 17.42 15.20 10.71
CA VAL A 328 17.25 16.48 10.00
C VAL A 328 17.35 16.26 8.48
N VAL A 329 18.37 15.53 8.01
CA VAL A 329 18.52 15.19 6.58
C VAL A 329 17.32 14.40 6.08
N PHE A 330 16.86 13.40 6.84
CA PHE A 330 15.68 12.62 6.50
C PHE A 330 14.43 13.50 6.38
N LEU A 331 14.19 14.39 7.36
CA LEU A 331 13.04 15.31 7.36
C LEU A 331 13.08 16.28 6.18
N VAL A 332 14.24 16.86 5.88
CA VAL A 332 14.43 17.75 4.74
C VAL A 332 14.14 17.02 3.43
N PHE A 333 14.66 15.79 3.28
CA PHE A 333 14.39 14.98 2.09
C PHE A 333 12.91 14.59 1.99
N TYR A 334 12.30 14.16 3.09
CA TYR A 334 10.90 13.74 3.16
C TYR A 334 9.92 14.90 2.83
N ILE A 335 10.16 16.10 3.36
CA ILE A 335 9.36 17.28 3.03
C ILE A 335 9.67 17.74 1.60
N GLY A 336 10.94 17.70 1.19
CA GLY A 336 11.38 18.09 -0.15
C GLY A 336 10.76 17.24 -1.26
N ILE A 337 10.78 15.91 -1.12
CA ILE A 337 10.16 14.98 -2.08
C ILE A 337 8.65 15.16 -2.11
N PHE A 338 8.00 15.39 -0.96
CA PHE A 338 6.56 15.66 -0.92
C PHE A 338 6.22 16.98 -1.61
N ALA A 339 6.99 18.04 -1.36
CA ALA A 339 6.79 19.34 -2.00
C ALA A 339 6.98 19.27 -3.52
N TRP A 340 7.96 18.50 -4.00
CA TRP A 340 8.14 18.21 -5.41
C TRP A 340 6.97 17.41 -6.00
N TYR A 341 6.56 16.33 -5.31
CA TYR A 341 5.41 15.51 -5.69
C TYR A 341 4.12 16.35 -5.79
N ARG A 342 3.89 17.26 -4.84
CA ARG A 342 2.76 18.19 -4.87
C ARG A 342 2.75 19.01 -6.16
N LYS A 343 3.89 19.54 -6.60
CA LYS A 343 3.99 20.28 -7.87
C LYS A 343 3.63 19.39 -9.07
N GLN A 344 4.09 18.13 -9.08
CA GLN A 344 3.75 17.17 -10.13
C GLN A 344 2.26 16.84 -10.16
N MET A 345 1.63 16.65 -9.00
CA MET A 345 0.19 16.37 -8.90
C MET A 345 -0.66 17.58 -9.30
N ILE A 346 -0.24 18.80 -8.97
CA ILE A 346 -0.95 20.02 -9.42
C ILE A 346 -0.95 20.10 -10.94
N LYS A 347 0.24 19.95 -11.58
CA LYS A 347 0.34 19.91 -13.04
C LYS A 347 -0.53 18.81 -13.65
N ARG A 348 -0.51 17.63 -13.03
CA ARG A 348 -1.34 16.48 -13.43
C ARG A 348 -2.85 16.79 -13.32
N ASN A 349 -3.27 17.51 -12.29
CA ASN A 349 -4.66 17.88 -12.06
C ASN A 349 -5.13 18.97 -13.03
N GLU A 350 -4.24 19.87 -13.46
CA GLU A 350 -4.52 20.83 -14.54
C GLU A 350 -4.81 20.10 -15.87
N GLU A 351 -4.09 19.02 -16.18
CA GLU A 351 -4.38 18.18 -17.35
C GLU A 351 -5.78 17.54 -17.29
N TYR A 352 -6.20 17.07 -16.11
CA TYR A 352 -7.55 16.53 -15.90
C TYR A 352 -8.62 17.60 -16.09
N ALA A 353 -8.41 18.80 -15.52
CA ALA A 353 -9.33 19.91 -15.65
C ALA A 353 -9.45 20.40 -17.11
N ALA A 354 -8.36 20.36 -17.87
CA ALA A 354 -8.35 20.73 -19.28
C ALA A 354 -9.11 19.72 -20.16
N LYS A 355 -9.10 18.42 -19.82
CA LYS A 355 -9.83 17.37 -20.54
C LYS A 355 -11.33 17.32 -20.23
N ALA A 356 -11.75 17.91 -19.11
CA ALA A 356 -13.15 17.95 -18.68
C ALA A 356 -13.93 19.17 -19.20
N LYS A 357 -13.23 20.14 -19.82
CA LYS A 357 -13.82 21.24 -20.59
C LYS A 357 -13.98 20.81 -22.04
#